data_AF-A0A3B9LXK1-F1
#
_entry.id   AF-A0A3B9LXK1-F1
#
_cell.length_a   1.000
_cell.length_b   1.000
_cell.length_c   1.000
_cell.angle_alpha   90.00
_cell.angle_beta   90.00
_cell.angle_gamma   90.00
#
_symmetry.space_group_name_H-M   'P 1'
#
loop_
_entity.id
_entity.type
_entity.pdbx_description
1 polymer ?
#
loop_
_entity_poly.entity_id
_entity_poly.type
_entity_poly.pdbx_seq_one_letter_code
_entity_poly.pdbx_strand_id
1 'polypeptide(L)'
;HWSEQEQSGTRGGAQETMRLLAELNDQYEAKFGYIFIICASGKSSDEMLARLRERLKNDPQKELPVAAREQALITQLRLRKLVAI
;
A
#
# COMPACT_ATOMS: atom_id res chain seq x y z
N HIS A 1 -1.41 -32.31 -14.25
CA HIS A 1 -2.30 -31.18 -13.93
C HIS A 1 -2.08 -30.74 -12.48
N TRP A 2 -1.04 -29.93 -12.24
CA TRP A 2 -0.74 -29.30 -10.93
C TRP A 2 -0.72 -27.76 -11.04
N SER A 3 -0.36 -27.25 -12.23
CA SER A 3 -0.28 -25.82 -12.55
C SER A 3 -1.63 -25.08 -12.46
N GLU A 4 -2.75 -25.70 -12.83
CA GLU A 4 -4.07 -25.01 -12.86
C GLU A 4 -4.67 -24.79 -11.46
N GLN A 5 -4.41 -25.71 -10.52
CA GLN A 5 -4.91 -25.60 -9.13
C GLN A 5 -4.05 -24.62 -8.30
N GLU A 6 -2.74 -24.55 -8.54
CA GLU A 6 -1.87 -23.55 -7.88
C GLU A 6 -2.10 -22.12 -8.43
N GLN A 7 -2.36 -22.00 -9.74
CA GLN A 7 -2.66 -20.71 -10.35
C GLN A 7 -4.05 -20.18 -9.94
N SER A 8 -5.05 -21.04 -9.74
CA SER A 8 -6.37 -20.62 -9.29
C SER A 8 -6.34 -20.10 -7.84
N GLY A 9 -5.59 -20.76 -6.96
CA GLY A 9 -5.35 -20.31 -5.58
C GLY A 9 -4.63 -18.95 -5.53
N THR A 10 -3.63 -18.76 -6.38
CA THR A 10 -2.88 -17.49 -6.47
C THR A 10 -3.73 -16.35 -7.01
N ARG A 11 -4.56 -16.59 -8.03
CA ARG A 11 -5.49 -15.58 -8.56
C ARG A 11 -6.57 -15.21 -7.54
N GLY A 12 -7.09 -16.18 -6.79
CA GLY A 12 -8.05 -15.96 -5.71
C GLY A 12 -7.47 -15.10 -4.59
N GLY A 13 -6.26 -15.43 -4.13
CA GLY A 13 -5.54 -14.64 -3.12
C GLY A 13 -5.27 -13.20 -3.57
N ALA A 14 -4.82 -12.99 -4.80
CA ALA A 14 -4.60 -11.65 -5.34
C ALA A 14 -5.90 -10.81 -5.39
N GLN A 15 -7.03 -11.44 -5.75
CA GLN A 15 -8.33 -10.75 -5.80
C GLN A 15 -8.84 -10.38 -4.40
N GLU A 16 -8.64 -11.26 -3.41
CA GLU A 16 -8.96 -10.98 -2.01
C GLU A 16 -8.09 -9.85 -1.45
N THR A 17 -6.78 -9.87 -1.69
CA THR A 17 -5.86 -8.80 -1.27
C THR A 17 -6.29 -7.44 -1.84
N MET A 18 -6.66 -7.37 -3.13
CA MET A 18 -7.13 -6.13 -3.74
C MET A 18 -8.45 -5.62 -3.14
N ARG A 19 -9.38 -6.52 -2.84
CA ARG A 19 -10.64 -6.16 -2.16
C ARG A 19 -10.37 -5.59 -0.76
N LEU A 20 -9.51 -6.24 0.01
CA LEU A 20 -9.13 -5.79 1.35
C LEU A 20 -8.39 -4.46 1.32
N LEU A 21 -7.51 -4.24 0.33
CA LEU A 21 -6.85 -2.96 0.14
C LEU A 21 -7.86 -1.83 -0.10
N ALA A 22 -8.86 -2.05 -0.96
CA ALA A 22 -9.90 -1.06 -1.21
C ALA A 22 -10.69 -0.72 0.07
N GLU A 23 -11.19 -1.74 0.77
CA GLU A 23 -11.94 -1.56 2.02
C GLU A 23 -11.14 -0.82 3.09
N LEU A 24 -9.87 -1.19 3.27
CA LEU A 24 -9.02 -0.56 4.28
C LEU A 24 -8.55 0.84 3.88
N ASN A 25 -8.47 1.16 2.58
CA ASN A 25 -8.20 2.52 2.13
C ASN A 25 -9.37 3.46 2.49
N ASP A 26 -10.62 3.01 2.31
CA ASP A 26 -11.79 3.78 2.71
C ASP A 26 -11.79 4.04 4.23
N GLN A 27 -11.47 3.01 5.03
CA GLN A 27 -11.33 3.15 6.48
C GLN A 27 -10.19 4.10 6.87
N TYR A 28 -9.08 4.06 6.14
CA TYR A 28 -7.94 4.93 6.38
C TYR A 28 -8.32 6.38 6.12
N GLU A 29 -8.96 6.67 4.99
CA GLU A 29 -9.40 8.01 4.65
C GLU A 29 -10.43 8.52 5.66
N ALA A 30 -11.40 7.70 6.05
CA ALA A 30 -12.39 8.04 7.08
C ALA A 30 -11.74 8.36 8.45
N LYS A 31 -10.68 7.63 8.82
CA LYS A 31 -9.99 7.82 10.11
C LYS A 31 -9.07 9.04 10.13
N PHE A 32 -8.31 9.27 9.06
CA PHE A 32 -7.23 10.25 9.05
C PHE A 32 -7.55 11.53 8.26
N GLY A 33 -8.59 11.51 7.42
CA GLY A 33 -8.99 12.65 6.59
C GLY A 33 -8.14 12.85 5.33
N TYR A 34 -7.35 11.85 4.96
CA TYR A 34 -6.55 11.83 3.73
C TYR A 34 -6.30 10.39 3.27
N ILE A 35 -6.03 10.22 1.99
CA ILE A 35 -5.79 8.90 1.40
C ILE A 35 -4.55 8.22 1.96
N PHE A 36 -4.55 6.89 1.99
CA PHE A 36 -3.36 6.12 2.31
C PHE A 36 -2.28 6.34 1.25
N ILE A 37 -1.10 6.74 1.70
CA ILE A 37 0.05 6.97 0.83
C ILE A 37 1.24 6.12 1.27
N ILE A 38 1.81 5.38 0.32
CA ILE A 38 2.98 4.52 0.54
C ILE A 38 3.86 4.54 -0.70
N CYS A 39 5.17 4.57 -0.52
CA CYS A 39 6.12 4.36 -1.60
C CYS A 39 6.09 2.88 -2.02
N ALA A 40 5.35 2.58 -3.09
CA ALA A 40 5.11 1.22 -3.57
C ALA A 40 6.34 0.56 -4.24
N SER A 41 7.43 1.28 -4.46
CA SER A 41 8.62 0.73 -5.12
C SER A 41 9.17 -0.48 -4.34
N GLY A 42 9.22 -1.63 -5.03
CA GLY A 42 9.70 -2.89 -4.49
C GLY A 42 8.74 -3.59 -3.52
N LYS A 43 7.47 -3.18 -3.43
CA LYS A 43 6.47 -3.79 -2.53
C LYS A 43 5.43 -4.61 -3.30
N SER A 44 5.07 -5.78 -2.78
CA SER A 44 3.93 -6.57 -3.23
C SER A 44 2.60 -6.01 -2.69
N SER A 45 1.47 -6.44 -3.27
CA SER A 45 0.14 -6.08 -2.77
C SER A 45 -0.10 -6.55 -1.33
N ASP A 46 0.42 -7.72 -0.96
CA ASP A 46 0.29 -8.25 0.40
C ASP A 46 1.12 -7.44 1.41
N GLU A 47 2.31 -6.99 1.01
CA GLU A 47 3.12 -6.08 1.82
C GLU A 47 2.44 -4.72 1.98
N MET A 48 1.84 -4.18 0.91
CA MET A 48 1.04 -2.95 0.99
C MET A 48 -0.14 -3.12 1.95
N LEU A 49 -0.85 -4.25 1.88
CA LEU A 49 -1.97 -4.57 2.75
C LEU A 49 -1.53 -4.69 4.22
N ALA A 50 -0.41 -5.36 4.48
CA ALA A 50 0.15 -5.48 5.83
C ALA A 50 0.50 -4.10 6.41
N ARG A 51 1.13 -3.22 5.61
CA ARG A 51 1.47 -1.85 6.03
C ARG A 51 0.25 -0.99 6.29
N LEU A 52 -0.78 -1.12 5.46
CA LEU A 52 -2.05 -0.43 5.67
C LEU A 52 -2.71 -0.86 6.99
N ARG A 53 -2.76 -2.17 7.27
CA ARG A 53 -3.27 -2.73 8.53
C ARG A 53 -2.47 -2.27 9.76
N GLU A 54 -1.15 -2.17 9.65
CA GLU A 54 -0.30 -1.63 10.72
C GLU A 54 -0.61 -0.15 10.99
N ARG A 55 -0.65 0.66 9.93
CA ARG A 55 -0.83 2.12 10.03
C ARG A 55 -2.24 2.53 10.44
N LEU A 56 -3.26 1.74 10.12
CA LEU A 56 -4.61 1.92 10.65
C LEU A 56 -4.67 1.86 12.19
N LYS A 57 -3.70 1.24 12.87
CA LYS A 57 -3.63 1.21 14.34
C LYS A 57 -3.03 2.49 14.94
N ASN A 58 -2.44 3.36 14.12
CA ASN A 58 -1.83 4.59 14.60
C ASN A 58 -2.87 5.62 15.04
N ASP A 59 -2.46 6.49 15.96
CA ASP A 59 -3.16 7.74 16.24
C ASP A 59 -2.83 8.77 15.14
N PRO A 60 -3.74 9.73 14.81
CA PRO A 60 -3.49 10.72 13.75
C PRO A 60 -2.16 11.49 13.89
N GLN A 61 -1.76 11.81 15.13
CA GLN A 61 -0.50 12.51 15.43
C GLN A 61 0.74 11.68 15.05
N LYS A 62 0.66 10.34 15.14
CA LYS A 62 1.75 9.43 14.75
C LYS A 62 1.72 9.14 13.26
N GLU A 63 0.53 9.09 12.67
CA GLU A 63 0.38 8.71 11.26
C GLU A 63 0.81 9.80 10.29
N LEU A 64 0.51 11.07 10.58
CA LEU A 64 0.82 12.16 9.67
C LEU A 64 2.33 12.25 9.31
N PRO A 65 3.28 12.15 10.28
CA PRO A 65 4.70 12.07 9.96
C PRO A 65 5.09 10.85 9.10
N VAL A 66 4.44 9.70 9.30
CA VAL A 66 4.68 8.48 8.53
C VAL A 66 4.24 8.68 7.07
N ALA A 67 3.02 9.17 6.86
CA ALA A 67 2.49 9.50 5.53
C ALA A 67 3.38 10.53 4.81
N ALA A 68 3.82 11.57 5.51
CA ALA A 68 4.73 12.58 4.96
C ALA A 68 6.08 11.98 4.52
N ARG A 69 6.63 11.03 5.30
CA ARG A 69 7.87 10.33 4.92
C ARG A 69 7.70 9.50 3.66
N GLU A 70 6.59 8.78 3.54
CA GLU A 70 6.28 8.01 2.33
C GLU A 70 6.14 8.92 1.10
N GLN A 71 5.47 10.08 1.25
CA GLN A 71 5.37 11.08 0.19
C GLN A 71 6.74 11.67 -0.21
N ALA A 72 7.63 11.89 0.75
CA ALA A 72 9.00 12.33 0.48
C ALA A 72 9.79 11.29 -0.32
N LEU A 73 9.64 10.00 -0.01
CA LEU A 73 10.27 8.90 -0.78
C LEU A 73 9.74 8.84 -2.22
N ILE A 74 8.43 8.98 -2.41
CA ILE A 74 7.81 9.05 -3.75
C ILE A 74 8.39 10.23 -4.54
N THR A 75 8.49 11.39 -3.89
CA THR A 75 9.04 12.60 -4.49
C THR A 75 10.50 12.41 -4.89
N GLN A 76 11.34 11.86 -3.99
CA GLN A 76 12.75 11.58 -4.27
C GLN A 76 12.91 10.61 -5.44
N LEU A 77 12.08 9.56 -5.53
CA LEU A 77 12.10 8.63 -6.67
C LEU A 77 11.75 9.31 -7.98
N ARG A 78 10.73 10.18 -7.96
CA ARG A 78 10.33 10.95 -9.15
C ARG A 78 11.42 11.93 -9.59
N LEU A 79 12.04 12.63 -8.65
CA LEU A 79 13.16 13.53 -8.93
C LEU A 79 14.35 12.77 -9.52
N ARG A 80 14.72 11.61 -8.95
CA ARG A 80 15.80 10.77 -9.51
C ARG A 80 15.51 10.35 -10.94
N LYS A 81 14.26 9.97 -11.26
CA LYS A 81 13.86 9.63 -12.64
C LYS A 81 13.89 10.83 -13.58
N LEU A 82 13.64 12.04 -13.08
CA LEU A 82 13.67 13.26 -13.87
C LEU A 82 15.10 13.66 -14.27
N VAL A 83 16.07 13.47 -13.37
CA VAL A 83 17.47 13.90 -13.59
C VAL A 83 18.37 12.78 -14.17
N ALA A 84 17.95 11.53 -14.09
CA ALA A 84 18.62 10.43 -14.77
C ALA A 84 18.30 10.53 -16.28
N ILE A 85 19.27 11.03 -17.05
CA ILE A 85 19.31 10.94 -18.52
C ILE A 85 19.52 9.48 -18.91
#